data_AF-A0A2N1SJ94-F1
#
_entry.id   AF-A0A2N1SJ94-F1
#
_cell.length_a   1.000
_cell.length_b   1.000
_cell.length_c   1.000
_cell.angle_alpha   90.00
_cell.angle_beta   90.00
_cell.angle_gamma   90.00
#
_symmetry.space_group_name_H-M   'P 1'
#
loop_
_entity.id
_entity.type
_entity.pdbx_description
1 polymer ?
#
loop_
_entity_poly.entity_id
_entity_poly.type
_entity_poly.pdbx_seq_one_letter_code
_entity_poly.pdbx_strand_id
1 'polypeptide(L)'
;MHPPQSVLNSTIGDILSNEKYAGDPVYGRTTGAEYPAMERIRNNLDEVQRSENHHPPLIEKATFDLVQEMKKMRSNIELDEHGNRVRKSTHYSMKRSRHKAIEQTKER
;
A
#
# COMPACT_ATOMS: atom_id res chain seq x y z
N MET A 1 14.74 14.48 -22.38
CA MET A 1 15.00 14.36 -20.93
C MET A 1 14.08 13.25 -20.41
N HIS A 2 14.55 12.00 -20.32
CA HIS A 2 13.73 10.89 -19.81
C HIS A 2 13.89 10.79 -18.29
N PRO A 3 12.81 10.62 -17.52
CA PRO A 3 12.91 10.41 -16.09
C PRO A 3 13.64 9.07 -15.81
N PRO A 4 14.48 9.00 -14.77
CA PRO A 4 15.18 7.77 -14.41
C PRO A 4 14.18 6.66 -14.09
N GLN A 5 14.41 5.46 -14.63
CA GLN A 5 13.53 4.28 -14.48
C GLN A 5 13.19 3.94 -13.00
N SER A 6 13.98 4.42 -12.04
CA SER A 6 13.72 4.21 -10.60
C SER A 6 12.47 4.92 -10.08
N VAL A 7 12.05 6.05 -10.66
CA VAL A 7 10.86 6.79 -10.18
C VAL A 7 9.54 6.17 -10.61
N LEU A 8 9.53 5.39 -11.70
CA LEU A 8 8.31 4.81 -12.28
C LEU A 8 7.67 3.76 -11.35
N ASN A 9 8.50 2.97 -10.67
CA ASN A 9 8.02 1.89 -9.80
C ASN A 9 7.34 2.43 -8.53
N SER A 10 7.87 3.49 -7.94
CA SER A 10 7.25 4.13 -6.76
C SER A 10 5.96 4.84 -7.14
N THR A 11 5.95 5.58 -8.26
CA THR A 11 4.76 6.32 -8.72
C THR A 11 3.58 5.40 -9.03
N ILE A 12 3.82 4.28 -9.72
CA ILE A 12 2.76 3.28 -9.95
C ILE A 12 2.28 2.72 -8.61
N GLY A 13 3.19 2.48 -7.66
CA GLY A 13 2.83 2.09 -6.31
C GLY A 13 1.87 3.06 -5.63
N ASP A 14 2.15 4.36 -5.70
CA ASP A 14 1.33 5.41 -5.09
C ASP A 14 -0.06 5.50 -5.74
N ILE A 15 -0.11 5.43 -7.07
CA ILE A 15 -1.37 5.39 -7.83
C ILE A 15 -2.21 4.18 -7.38
N LEU A 16 -1.61 3.00 -7.33
CA LEU A 16 -2.33 1.77 -6.96
C LEU A 16 -2.75 1.73 -5.49
N SER A 17 -2.22 2.57 -4.59
CA SER A 17 -2.67 2.66 -3.19
C SER A 17 -3.63 3.80 -2.92
N ASN A 18 -4.04 4.55 -3.94
CA ASN A 18 -4.93 5.68 -3.76
C ASN A 18 -6.40 5.23 -3.72
N GLU A 19 -6.97 5.25 -2.52
CA GLU A 19 -8.35 4.82 -2.25
C GLU A 19 -9.41 5.66 -2.96
N LYS A 20 -9.04 6.85 -3.46
CA LYS A 20 -9.89 7.64 -4.37
C LYS A 20 -10.35 6.81 -5.56
N TYR A 21 -9.53 5.93 -6.11
CA TYR A 21 -9.94 5.12 -7.27
C TYR A 21 -11.01 4.08 -6.94
N ALA A 22 -11.20 3.74 -5.65
CA ALA A 22 -12.23 2.84 -5.17
C ALA A 22 -13.50 3.58 -4.66
N GLY A 23 -13.59 4.90 -4.83
CA GLY A 23 -14.75 5.70 -4.40
C GLY A 23 -14.70 6.18 -2.94
N ASP A 24 -13.67 5.79 -2.18
CA ASP A 24 -13.53 6.09 -0.75
C ASP A 24 -12.31 7.01 -0.50
N PRO A 25 -12.39 8.32 -0.78
CA PRO A 25 -11.27 9.22 -0.53
C PRO A 25 -10.94 9.34 0.97
N VAL A 26 -9.63 9.37 1.26
CA VAL A 26 -9.08 9.56 2.60
C VAL A 26 -8.40 10.93 2.70
N TYR A 27 -8.76 11.69 3.72
CA TYR A 27 -8.26 13.03 4.00
C TYR A 27 -7.50 13.08 5.33
N GLY A 28 -6.71 14.13 5.54
CA GLY A 28 -6.08 14.37 6.85
C GLY A 28 -5.00 13.36 7.26
N ARG A 29 -4.41 12.60 6.32
CA ARG A 29 -3.34 11.62 6.64
C ARG A 29 -2.11 12.25 7.32
N THR A 30 -1.89 13.55 7.08
CA THR A 30 -0.77 14.30 7.67
C THR A 30 -1.21 15.71 8.03
N THR A 31 -0.76 16.19 9.18
CA THR A 31 -0.96 17.53 9.72
C THR A 31 0.38 18.26 9.78
N GLY A 32 0.34 19.60 9.83
CA GLY A 32 1.56 20.40 10.00
C GLY A 32 2.03 20.34 11.46
N ALA A 33 3.35 20.25 11.66
CA ALA A 33 3.93 20.38 12.99
C ALA A 33 3.66 21.78 13.58
N GLU A 34 3.67 21.87 14.90
CA GLU A 34 3.56 23.16 15.58
C GLU A 34 4.79 24.03 15.30
N TYR A 35 4.55 25.33 15.12
CA TYR A 35 5.63 26.30 14.88
C TYR A 35 6.64 26.27 16.03
N PRO A 36 7.96 26.28 15.76
CA PRO A 36 8.63 26.64 14.50
C PRO A 36 8.91 25.47 13.54
N ALA A 37 8.47 24.25 13.85
CA ALA A 37 8.73 23.10 12.99
C ALA A 37 7.85 23.18 11.73
N MET A 38 8.46 22.98 10.55
CA MET A 38 7.78 22.98 9.25
C MET A 38 7.51 21.56 8.71
N GLU A 39 7.71 20.55 9.56
CA GLU A 39 7.60 19.15 9.19
C GLU A 39 6.13 18.71 9.10
N ARG A 40 5.88 17.65 8.33
CA ARG A 40 4.55 17.03 8.25
C ARG A 40 4.52 15.82 9.17
N ILE A 41 3.61 15.82 10.14
CA ILE A 41 3.42 14.74 11.09
C ILE A 41 2.29 13.85 10.57
N ARG A 42 2.43 12.53 10.72
CA ARG A 42 1.40 11.57 10.34
C ARG A 42 0.31 11.55 11.43
N ASN A 43 -0.94 11.68 11.01
CA ASN A 43 -2.06 11.70 11.94
C ASN A 43 -2.41 10.31 12.46
N ASN A 44 -2.99 10.28 13.66
CA ASN A 44 -3.62 9.08 14.22
C ASN A 44 -4.81 8.67 13.36
N LEU A 45 -5.18 7.38 13.40
CA LEU A 45 -6.28 6.84 12.59
C LEU A 45 -7.62 7.54 12.89
N ASP A 46 -7.84 7.97 14.12
CA ASP A 46 -9.08 8.63 14.57
C ASP A 46 -9.25 10.04 13.98
N GLU A 47 -8.15 10.66 13.58
CA GLU A 47 -8.14 12.00 13.00
C GLU A 47 -8.12 11.96 11.46
N VAL A 48 -8.01 10.76 10.87
CA VAL A 48 -8.06 10.55 9.43
C VAL A 48 -9.52 10.39 8.99
N GLN A 49 -10.03 11.37 8.27
CA GLN A 49 -11.40 11.34 7.76
C GLN A 49 -11.50 10.49 6.49
N ARG A 50 -12.46 9.58 6.46
CA ARG A 50 -12.83 8.78 5.29
C ARG A 50 -14.25 9.14 4.87
N SER A 51 -14.45 9.40 3.58
CA SER A 51 -15.78 9.55 3.03
C SER A 51 -16.09 8.27 2.24
N GLU A 52 -17.06 7.50 2.70
CA GLU A 52 -17.51 6.31 1.96
C GLU A 52 -18.34 6.73 0.74
N ASN A 53 -18.16 6.05 -0.39
CA ASN A 53 -18.95 6.23 -1.61
C ASN A 53 -19.08 7.70 -2.07
N HIS A 54 -18.02 8.50 -1.93
CA HIS A 54 -18.05 9.92 -2.28
C HIS A 54 -18.28 10.15 -3.78
N HIS A 55 -17.77 9.24 -4.62
CA HIS A 55 -17.97 9.29 -6.06
C HIS A 55 -18.00 7.89 -6.66
N PRO A 56 -18.51 7.73 -7.90
CA PRO A 56 -18.47 6.45 -8.59
C PRO A 56 -17.03 5.91 -8.64
N PRO A 57 -16.79 4.66 -8.20
CA PRO A 57 -15.46 4.08 -8.23
C PRO A 57 -14.96 3.96 -9.67
N LEU A 58 -13.70 4.32 -9.90
CA LEU A 58 -13.02 4.04 -11.17
C LEU A 58 -12.65 2.55 -11.26
N ILE A 59 -12.33 1.94 -10.12
CA ILE A 59 -12.00 0.54 -9.96
C ILE A 59 -12.88 -0.01 -8.84
N GLU A 60 -13.52 -1.15 -9.07
CA GLU A 60 -14.31 -1.83 -8.05
C GLU A 60 -13.49 -2.09 -6.78
N LYS A 61 -14.13 -1.93 -5.62
CA LYS A 61 -13.48 -2.13 -4.31
C LYS A 61 -12.79 -3.48 -4.20
N ALA A 62 -13.46 -4.56 -4.62
CA ALA A 62 -12.90 -5.91 -4.61
C ALA A 62 -11.60 -6.03 -5.44
N THR A 63 -11.54 -5.34 -6.58
CA THR A 63 -10.33 -5.32 -7.43
C THR A 63 -9.22 -4.50 -6.76
N PHE A 64 -9.55 -3.38 -6.15
CA PHE A 64 -8.60 -2.56 -5.41
C PHE A 64 -7.99 -3.34 -4.23
N ASP A 65 -8.80 -4.05 -3.47
CA ASP A 65 -8.38 -4.86 -2.33
C ASP A 65 -7.46 -6.01 -2.76
N LEU A 66 -7.81 -6.70 -3.85
CA LEU A 66 -6.95 -7.73 -4.44
C LEU A 66 -5.57 -7.17 -4.83
N VAL A 67 -5.53 -5.96 -5.39
CA VAL A 67 -4.26 -5.28 -5.71
C VAL A 67 -3.47 -4.95 -4.45
N GLN A 68 -4.11 -4.49 -3.36
CA GLN A 68 -3.40 -4.25 -2.10
C GLN A 68 -2.77 -5.54 -1.54
N GLU A 69 -3.49 -6.65 -1.59
CA GLU A 69 -2.97 -7.96 -1.16
C GLU A 69 -1.79 -8.41 -2.04
N MET A 70 -1.90 -8.28 -3.36
CA MET A 70 -0.78 -8.57 -4.26
C MET A 70 0.44 -7.69 -3.97
N LYS A 71 0.24 -6.41 -3.65
CA LYS A 71 1.31 -5.49 -3.27
C LYS A 71 1.96 -5.91 -1.95
N LYS A 72 1.17 -6.28 -0.95
CA LYS A 72 1.66 -6.79 0.34
C LYS A 72 2.48 -8.07 0.15
N MET A 73 2.02 -8.99 -0.69
CA MET A 73 2.75 -10.21 -1.02
C MET A 73 4.08 -9.93 -1.73
N ARG A 74 4.12 -8.95 -2.64
CA ARG A 74 5.35 -8.55 -3.35
C ARG A 74 6.29 -7.74 -2.46
N SER A 75 5.76 -7.04 -1.47
CA SER A 75 6.53 -6.23 -0.54
C SER A 75 7.55 -7.08 0.23
N ASN A 76 8.73 -6.51 0.45
CA ASN A 76 9.74 -7.05 1.36
C ASN A 76 9.58 -6.50 2.78
N ILE A 77 8.46 -5.86 3.10
CA ILE A 77 8.19 -5.29 4.42
C ILE A 77 7.18 -6.18 5.16
N GLU A 78 7.52 -6.57 6.38
CA GLU A 78 6.68 -7.31 7.32
C GLU A 78 6.45 -6.43 8.57
N LEU A 79 5.41 -6.77 9.34
CA LEU A 79 5.17 -6.18 10.65
C LEU A 79 5.69 -7.16 11.70
N ASP A 80 6.51 -6.68 12.64
CA ASP A 80 6.92 -7.49 13.79
C ASP A 80 5.79 -7.60 14.83
N GLU A 81 6.02 -8.37 15.90
CA GLU A 81 5.07 -8.58 17.01
C GLU A 81 4.72 -7.27 17.76
N HIS A 82 5.51 -6.21 17.55
CA HIS A 82 5.31 -4.88 18.13
C HIS A 82 4.71 -3.88 17.13
N GLY A 83 4.37 -4.31 15.91
CA GLY A 83 3.81 -3.46 14.86
C GLY A 83 4.82 -2.59 14.10
N ASN A 84 6.13 -2.77 14.33
CA ASN A 84 7.17 -2.07 13.59
C ASN A 84 7.34 -2.66 12.20
N ARG A 85 7.66 -1.79 11.23
CA ARG A 85 7.94 -2.19 9.85
C ARG A 85 9.35 -2.73 9.72
N VAL A 86 9.49 -4.05 9.59
CA VAL A 86 10.77 -4.74 9.43
C VAL A 86 10.91 -5.22 7.98
N ARG A 87 12.13 -5.18 7.44
CA ARG A 87 12.39 -5.74 6.10
C ARG A 87 12.70 -7.22 6.20
N LYS A 88 12.14 -8.02 5.29
CA LYS A 88 12.51 -9.42 5.09
C LYS A 88 14.01 -9.50 4.84
N SER A 89 14.67 -10.46 5.47
CA SER A 89 16.08 -10.77 5.23
C SER A 89 16.35 -11.26 3.80
N THR A 90 15.32 -11.72 3.10
CA THR A 90 15.42 -12.26 1.74
C THR A 90 15.30 -11.16 0.68
N HIS A 91 16.32 -11.04 -0.17
CA HIS A 91 16.39 -10.05 -1.25
C HIS A 91 15.32 -10.27 -2.36
N TYR A 92 14.85 -11.50 -2.58
CA TYR A 92 13.88 -11.84 -3.63
C TYR A 92 12.67 -12.61 -3.06
N SER A 93 11.63 -11.89 -2.62
CA SER A 93 10.42 -12.48 -2.00
C SER A 93 9.55 -13.29 -2.98
N MET A 94 9.56 -12.93 -4.28
CA MET A 94 8.65 -13.49 -5.30
C MET A 94 8.92 -14.95 -5.68
N LYS A 95 10.10 -15.52 -5.38
CA LYS A 95 10.41 -16.90 -5.79
C LYS A 95 9.59 -17.94 -5.01
N ARG A 96 9.06 -17.61 -3.82
CA ARG A 96 8.37 -18.57 -2.96
C ARG A 96 6.88 -18.73 -3.24
N SER A 97 6.21 -17.71 -3.79
CA SER A 97 4.77 -17.77 -4.07
C SER A 97 4.41 -18.77 -5.18
N ARG A 98 5.30 -18.95 -6.17
CA ARG A 98 5.12 -19.95 -7.24
C ARG A 98 5.20 -21.39 -6.71
N HIS A 99 6.11 -21.70 -5.79
CA HIS A 99 6.23 -23.06 -5.25
C HIS A 99 5.05 -23.45 -4.34
N LYS A 100 4.56 -22.51 -3.51
CA LYS A 100 3.42 -22.77 -2.61
C LYS A 100 2.09 -23.02 -3.34
N ALA A 101 1.85 -22.30 -4.43
CA ALA A 101 0.66 -22.49 -5.27
C ALA A 101 0.68 -23.83 -6.02
N ILE A 102 1.87 -24.27 -6.48
CA ILE A 102 2.05 -25.54 -7.19
C ILE A 102 1.86 -26.75 -6.26
N GLU A 103 2.30 -26.65 -5.00
CA GLU A 103 2.10 -27.69 -3.99
C GLU A 103 0.60 -27.87 -3.64
N GLN A 104 -0.17 -26.78 -3.52
CA GLN A 104 -1.62 -26.86 -3.22
C GLN A 104 -2.46 -27.44 -4.37
N THR A 105 -2.00 -27.33 -5.62
CA THR A 105 -2.67 -27.95 -6.77
C THR A 105 -2.35 -29.43 -6.96
N LYS A 106 -1.41 -30.01 -6.20
CA LYS A 106 -1.06 -31.43 -6.27
C LYS A 106 -1.83 -32.32 -5.29
N GLU A 107 -2.57 -31.73 -4.36
CA GLU A 107 -3.37 -32.44 -3.33
C GLU A 107 -4.89 -32.43 -3.63
N ARG A 108 -5.29 -32.22 -4.89
CA ARG A 108 -6.70 -32.36 -5.34
C ARG A 108 -6.83 -33.40 -6.45
#